data_AF-A0A8C2Q014-F1
#
_entry.id   AF-A0A8C2Q014-F1
#
_cell.length_a   1.000
_cell.length_b   1.000
_cell.length_c   1.000
_cell.angle_alpha   90.00
_cell.angle_beta   90.00
_cell.angle_gamma   90.00
#
_symmetry.space_group_name_H-M   'P 1'
#
loop_
_entity.id
_entity.type
_entity.pdbx_description
1 polymer ?
#
loop_
_entity_poly.entity_id
_entity_poly.type
_entity_poly.pdbx_seq_one_letter_code
_entity_poly.pdbx_strand_id
1 'polypeptide(L)'
;MGQLKFNTAEETSADIYKDDLLNPDTFPAELHCWKIKWKHGTKDVVLPSTIYETLQLSDVKFFPNVCALLKVLYNLPVFALTNDKCSTAKQRLKTYLEDTPVHHRNKSMALFFINCAIKYDLDSMVEKYLKMYP
;
A
#
# COMPACT_ATOMS: atom_id res chain seq x y z
N MET A 1 -27.14 -0.09 -4.74
CA MET A 1 -26.68 -1.19 -3.86
C MET A 1 -25.51 -1.90 -4.52
N GLY A 2 -24.28 -1.46 -4.25
CA GLY A 2 -23.08 -2.13 -4.75
C GLY A 2 -22.83 -3.39 -3.92
N GLN A 3 -23.02 -4.57 -4.50
CA GLN A 3 -22.55 -5.80 -3.88
C GLN A 3 -21.03 -5.77 -3.89
N LEU A 4 -20.41 -5.66 -2.70
CA LEU A 4 -19.02 -6.03 -2.51
C LEU A 4 -18.91 -7.54 -2.73
N LYS A 5 -18.63 -7.92 -3.97
CA LYS A 5 -18.26 -9.29 -4.35
C LYS A 5 -16.84 -9.53 -3.84
N PHE A 6 -16.71 -10.02 -2.62
CA PHE A 6 -15.49 -10.68 -2.19
C PHE A 6 -15.42 -12.01 -2.93
N ASN A 7 -14.54 -12.09 -3.93
CA ASN A 7 -14.33 -13.30 -4.73
C ASN A 7 -13.83 -14.41 -3.80
N THR A 8 -14.54 -15.52 -3.73
CA THR A 8 -14.24 -16.71 -2.90
C THR A 8 -12.94 -17.46 -3.31
N ALA A 9 -12.07 -16.84 -4.10
CA ALA A 9 -10.73 -17.36 -4.41
C ALA A 9 -9.65 -16.91 -3.40
N GLU A 10 -10.02 -16.02 -2.46
CA GLU A 10 -9.11 -15.34 -1.52
C GLU A 10 -8.58 -16.20 -0.36
N GLU A 11 -9.06 -17.43 -0.14
CA GLU A 11 -8.44 -18.31 0.87
C GLU A 11 -6.98 -18.65 0.53
N THR A 12 -6.61 -18.57 -0.75
CA THR A 12 -5.24 -18.79 -1.25
C THR A 12 -4.30 -17.57 -1.08
N SER A 13 -4.83 -16.39 -0.76
CA SER A 13 -4.03 -15.16 -0.62
C SER A 13 -3.61 -14.87 0.83
N ALA A 14 -4.26 -15.52 1.80
CA ALA A 14 -3.93 -15.37 3.22
C ALA A 14 -2.55 -15.93 3.55
N ASP A 15 -2.12 -16.99 2.84
CA ASP A 15 -0.79 -17.58 2.97
C ASP A 15 0.33 -16.59 2.63
N ILE A 16 0.07 -15.61 1.75
CA ILE A 16 1.07 -14.60 1.36
C ILE A 16 1.38 -13.65 2.53
N TYR A 17 0.36 -13.33 3.34
CA TYR A 17 0.48 -12.40 4.47
C TYR A 17 0.60 -13.13 5.80
N LYS A 18 0.85 -14.44 5.79
CA LYS A 18 0.86 -15.28 6.99
C LYS A 18 1.84 -14.75 8.05
N ASP A 19 3.00 -14.25 7.60
CA ASP A 19 4.03 -13.70 8.48
C ASP A 19 3.67 -12.31 9.05
N ASP A 20 2.71 -11.60 8.43
CA ASP A 20 2.21 -10.30 8.89
C ASP A 20 1.04 -10.44 9.89
N LEU A 21 0.48 -11.64 10.06
CA LEU A 21 -0.62 -11.92 10.98
C LEU A 21 -0.12 -12.20 12.39
N LEU A 22 -0.85 -11.73 13.40
CA LEU A 22 -0.51 -11.94 14.81
C LEU A 22 -0.73 -13.41 15.22
N ASN A 23 -1.77 -14.04 14.70
CA ASN A 23 -2.07 -15.46 14.91
C ASN A 23 -2.69 -16.04 13.62
N PRO A 24 -1.85 -16.59 12.73
CA PRO A 24 -2.33 -17.09 11.44
C PRO A 24 -3.31 -18.25 11.55
N ASP A 25 -3.17 -19.10 12.57
CA ASP A 25 -4.00 -20.30 12.74
C ASP A 25 -5.45 -19.94 13.10
N THR A 26 -5.66 -18.79 13.76
CA THR A 26 -7.00 -18.30 14.12
C THR A 26 -7.62 -17.41 13.05
N PHE A 27 -6.87 -17.03 12.02
CA PHE A 27 -7.33 -16.09 11.01
C PHE A 27 -8.59 -16.56 10.25
N PRO A 28 -8.73 -17.83 9.80
CA PRO A 28 -9.93 -18.27 9.10
C PRO A 28 -11.21 -18.15 9.95
N ALA A 29 -11.12 -18.51 11.22
CA ALA A 29 -12.23 -18.41 12.17
C ALA A 29 -12.58 -16.94 12.46
N GLU A 30 -11.57 -16.09 12.68
CA GLU A 30 -11.74 -14.66 12.90
C GLU A 30 -12.36 -13.96 11.68
N LEU A 31 -11.88 -14.27 10.47
CA LEU A 31 -12.41 -13.74 9.22
C LEU A 31 -13.87 -14.17 9.00
N HIS A 32 -14.22 -15.39 9.37
CA HIS A 32 -15.60 -15.86 9.33
C HIS A 32 -16.50 -15.09 10.30
N CYS A 33 -16.06 -14.87 11.55
CA CYS A 33 -16.77 -14.04 12.52
C CYS A 33 -16.93 -12.59 12.02
N TRP A 34 -15.90 -12.03 11.41
CA TRP A 34 -15.93 -10.70 10.79
C TRP A 34 -16.98 -10.63 9.67
N LYS A 35 -17.04 -11.63 8.78
CA LYS A 35 -18.05 -11.71 7.70
C LYS A 35 -19.48 -11.76 8.27
N ILE A 36 -19.72 -12.56 9.31
CA ILE A 36 -21.03 -12.66 9.97
C ILE A 36 -21.44 -11.31 10.57
N LYS A 37 -20.54 -10.65 11.28
CA LYS A 37 -20.78 -9.34 11.90
C LYS A 37 -21.32 -8.33 10.90
N TRP A 38 -20.69 -8.22 9.73
CA TRP A 38 -21.10 -7.27 8.69
C TRP A 38 -22.33 -7.71 7.90
N LYS A 39 -22.55 -9.03 7.75
CA LYS A 39 -23.73 -9.60 7.09
C LYS A 39 -25.02 -9.40 7.91
N HIS A 40 -24.92 -9.41 9.24
CA HIS A 40 -26.09 -9.33 10.14
C HIS A 40 -26.21 -7.99 10.90
N GLY A 41 -25.15 -7.20 11.00
CA GLY A 41 -25.12 -5.92 11.73
C GLY A 41 -25.69 -4.70 10.98
N THR A 42 -26.36 -4.91 9.85
CA THR A 42 -26.57 -3.87 8.82
C THR A 42 -27.94 -3.18 8.84
N LYS A 43 -28.71 -3.26 9.93
CA LYS A 43 -30.00 -2.55 9.98
C LYS A 43 -29.86 -1.04 10.24
N ASP A 44 -28.86 -0.60 11.02
CA ASP A 44 -28.72 0.82 11.42
C ASP A 44 -27.28 1.38 11.39
N VAL A 45 -26.29 0.61 10.91
CA VAL A 45 -24.88 1.04 10.87
C VAL A 45 -24.43 1.28 9.43
N VAL A 46 -23.99 2.51 9.14
CA VAL A 46 -23.35 2.86 7.86
C VAL A 46 -22.06 2.06 7.73
N LEU A 47 -21.97 1.21 6.70
CA LEU A 47 -20.77 0.44 6.42
C LEU A 47 -19.64 1.41 6.04
N PRO A 48 -18.43 1.27 6.61
CA PRO A 48 -17.29 2.03 6.12
C PRO A 48 -17.04 1.71 4.64
N SER A 49 -16.81 2.74 3.86
CA SER A 49 -16.57 2.66 2.41
C SER A 49 -15.08 2.52 2.08
N THR A 50 -14.21 2.85 3.03
CA THR A 50 -12.76 2.79 2.88
C THR A 50 -12.09 1.97 3.98
N ILE A 51 -10.89 1.46 3.69
CA ILE A 51 -10.04 0.78 4.68
C ILE A 51 -9.73 1.74 5.84
N TYR A 52 -9.53 3.02 5.55
CA TYR A 52 -9.31 4.06 6.56
C TYR A 52 -10.49 4.18 7.53
N GLU A 53 -11.71 4.33 7.02
CA GLU A 53 -12.92 4.39 7.84
C GLU A 53 -13.12 3.10 8.64
N THR A 54 -12.82 1.94 8.02
CA THR A 54 -12.89 0.64 8.68
C THR A 54 -11.95 0.60 9.88
N LEU A 55 -10.69 1.03 9.72
CA LEU A 55 -9.70 1.06 10.80
C LEU A 55 -10.06 2.00 11.96
N GLN A 56 -10.96 2.98 11.76
CA GLN A 56 -11.42 3.87 12.83
C GLN A 56 -12.48 3.25 13.74
N LEU A 57 -13.08 2.11 13.35
CA LEU A 57 -14.10 1.48 14.18
C LEU A 57 -13.46 0.83 15.41
N SER A 58 -14.00 1.13 16.59
CA SER A 58 -13.60 0.51 17.87
C SER A 58 -13.62 -1.01 17.80
N ASP A 59 -14.55 -1.53 17.02
CA ASP A 59 -14.84 -2.94 16.82
C ASP A 59 -13.73 -3.73 16.12
N VAL A 60 -12.88 -3.06 15.31
CA VAL A 60 -11.78 -3.72 14.58
C VAL A 60 -10.71 -4.22 15.54
N LYS A 61 -10.61 -3.62 16.74
CA LYS A 61 -9.66 -4.03 17.77
C LYS A 61 -9.93 -5.45 18.31
N PHE A 62 -11.15 -5.96 18.16
CA PHE A 62 -11.50 -7.33 18.53
C PHE A 62 -11.14 -8.36 17.45
N PHE A 63 -10.71 -7.91 16.28
CA PHE A 63 -10.29 -8.74 15.15
C PHE A 63 -8.82 -8.41 14.81
N PRO A 64 -7.86 -8.86 15.63
CA PRO A 64 -6.45 -8.49 15.50
C PRO A 64 -5.81 -8.91 14.19
N ASN A 65 -6.15 -10.09 13.64
CA ASN A 65 -5.62 -10.53 12.34
C ASN A 65 -6.23 -9.76 11.18
N VAL A 66 -7.55 -9.50 11.21
CA VAL A 66 -8.22 -8.65 10.21
C VAL A 66 -7.66 -7.23 10.27
N CYS A 67 -7.42 -6.70 11.46
CA CYS A 67 -6.79 -5.39 11.67
C CYS A 67 -5.37 -5.34 11.08
N ALA A 68 -4.55 -6.36 11.31
CA ALA A 68 -3.22 -6.47 10.73
C ALA A 68 -3.27 -6.46 9.20
N LEU A 69 -4.14 -7.28 8.61
CA LEU A 69 -4.33 -7.33 7.17
C LEU A 69 -4.81 -5.98 6.59
N LEU A 70 -5.79 -5.34 7.23
CA LEU A 70 -6.27 -4.02 6.80
C LEU A 70 -5.16 -2.95 6.87
N LYS A 71 -4.27 -3.01 7.88
CA LYS A 71 -3.11 -2.13 7.95
C LYS A 71 -2.10 -2.43 6.84
N VAL A 72 -1.80 -3.69 6.56
CA VAL A 72 -0.94 -4.06 5.42
C VAL A 72 -1.53 -3.52 4.13
N LEU A 73 -2.82 -3.75 3.87
CA LEU A 73 -3.52 -3.26 2.68
C LEU A 73 -3.58 -1.72 2.61
N TYR A 74 -3.71 -1.03 3.74
CA TYR A 74 -3.69 0.44 3.79
C TYR A 74 -2.31 1.03 3.47
N ASN A 75 -1.24 0.33 3.88
CA ASN A 75 0.14 0.76 3.65
C ASN A 75 0.71 0.27 2.33
N LEU A 76 0.12 -0.78 1.76
CA LEU A 76 0.45 -1.19 0.40
C LEU A 76 0.07 -0.02 -0.51
N PRO A 77 0.99 0.44 -1.38
CA PRO A 77 0.59 1.28 -2.49
C PRO A 77 -0.28 0.38 -3.37
N VAL A 78 -1.59 0.35 -3.09
CA VAL A 78 -2.58 -0.32 -3.95
C VAL A 78 -2.62 0.54 -5.20
N PHE A 79 -1.75 0.19 -6.14
CA PHE A 79 -1.61 0.84 -7.44
C PHE A 79 -2.83 0.50 -8.31
N ALA A 80 -4.02 0.92 -7.90
CA ALA A 80 -4.85 1.56 -8.88
C ALA A 80 -4.15 2.90 -9.14
N LEU A 81 -3.37 2.96 -10.22
CA LEU A 81 -2.71 4.17 -10.75
C LEU A 81 -3.77 5.18 -11.23
N THR A 82 -4.74 5.51 -10.39
CA THR A 82 -5.84 6.45 -10.65
C THR A 82 -5.43 7.88 -10.37
N ASN A 83 -4.26 8.10 -9.78
CA ASN A 83 -3.73 9.43 -9.50
C ASN A 83 -2.72 9.83 -10.58
N ASP A 84 -3.04 10.87 -11.35
CA ASP A 84 -2.20 11.48 -12.40
C ASP A 84 -0.80 11.90 -11.91
N LYS A 85 -0.59 11.99 -10.59
CA LYS A 85 0.72 12.25 -10.01
C LYS A 85 1.71 11.10 -10.22
N CYS A 86 1.24 9.85 -10.25
CA CYS A 86 2.09 8.68 -10.48
C CYS A 86 2.32 8.40 -11.98
N SER A 87 1.37 8.79 -12.85
CA SER A 87 1.65 8.85 -14.29
C SER A 87 2.81 9.81 -14.57
N THR A 88 2.91 10.90 -13.81
CA THR A 88 4.04 11.85 -13.89
C THR A 88 5.39 11.18 -13.54
N ALA A 89 5.47 10.38 -12.46
CA ALA A 89 6.69 9.66 -12.08
C ALA A 89 7.14 8.65 -13.15
N LYS A 90 6.20 7.86 -13.66
CA LYS A 90 6.45 6.91 -14.75
C LYS A 90 6.84 7.62 -16.05
N GLN A 91 6.20 8.73 -16.36
CA GLN A 91 6.48 9.55 -17.53
C GLN A 91 7.88 10.18 -17.43
N ARG A 92 8.26 10.71 -16.27
CA ARG A 92 9.62 11.19 -15.99
C ARG A 92 10.67 10.10 -16.17
N LEU A 93 10.44 8.90 -15.64
CA LEU A 93 11.35 7.77 -15.86
C LEU A 93 11.46 7.43 -17.36
N LYS A 94 10.33 7.41 -18.07
CA LYS A 94 10.33 7.15 -19.51
C LYS A 94 11.14 8.20 -20.28
N THR A 95 10.92 9.48 -19.99
CA THR A 95 11.71 10.59 -20.55
C THR A 95 13.20 10.45 -20.24
N TYR A 96 13.57 10.12 -18.99
CA TYR A 96 14.97 9.85 -18.63
C TYR A 96 15.58 8.73 -19.48
N LEU A 97 14.84 7.64 -19.72
CA LEU A 97 15.31 6.53 -20.53
C LEU A 97 15.42 6.89 -22.01
N GLU A 98 14.53 7.74 -22.53
CA GLU A 98 14.56 8.23 -23.91
C GLU A 98 15.72 9.21 -24.15
N ASP A 99 15.94 10.15 -23.22
CA ASP A 99 16.95 11.20 -23.33
C ASP A 99 18.37 10.73 -22.98
N THR A 100 18.50 9.69 -22.15
CA THR A 100 19.80 9.22 -21.65
C THR A 100 20.29 7.97 -22.40
N PRO A 101 21.47 8.05 -23.07
CA PRO A 101 22.10 6.89 -23.68
C PRO A 101 22.34 5.75 -22.68
N VAL A 102 22.24 4.49 -23.13
CA VAL A 102 22.29 3.31 -22.25
C VAL A 102 23.53 3.28 -21.35
N HIS A 103 24.69 3.70 -21.86
CA HIS A 103 25.95 3.72 -21.11
C HIS A 103 26.02 4.79 -20.00
N HIS A 104 25.16 5.81 -20.05
CA HIS A 104 25.05 6.86 -19.04
C HIS A 104 23.87 6.64 -18.08
N ARG A 105 23.12 5.55 -18.24
CA ARG A 105 21.99 5.25 -17.36
C ARG A 105 22.48 4.81 -15.98
N ASN A 106 22.08 5.54 -14.96
CA ASN A 106 22.42 5.28 -13.56
C ASN A 106 21.14 5.27 -12.72
N LYS A 107 21.02 4.28 -11.82
CA LYS A 107 19.88 4.13 -10.91
C LYS A 107 19.67 5.37 -10.04
N SER A 108 20.75 5.98 -9.55
CA SER A 108 20.70 7.21 -8.74
C SER A 108 20.16 8.40 -9.53
N MET A 109 20.57 8.54 -10.80
CA MET A 109 20.07 9.62 -11.67
C MET A 109 18.60 9.43 -12.04
N ALA A 110 18.19 8.19 -12.33
CA ALA A 110 16.79 7.85 -12.54
C ALA A 110 15.92 8.21 -11.32
N LEU A 111 16.41 7.94 -10.10
CA LEU A 111 15.72 8.29 -8.87
C LEU A 111 15.53 9.80 -8.71
N PHE A 112 16.54 10.62 -9.01
CA PHE A 112 16.42 12.07 -8.98
C PHE A 112 15.41 12.58 -10.02
N PHE A 113 15.43 12.01 -11.22
CA PHE A 113 14.54 12.43 -12.30
C PHE A 113 13.08 12.09 -12.01
N ILE A 114 12.81 10.95 -11.39
CA ILE A 114 11.47 10.55 -10.93
C ILE A 114 10.98 11.49 -9.82
N ASN A 115 11.85 11.77 -8.84
CA ASN A 115 11.53 12.49 -7.61
C ASN A 115 11.84 14.00 -7.69
N CYS A 116 11.95 14.58 -8.88
CA CYS A 116 12.29 15.99 -9.08
C CYS A 116 11.28 16.99 -8.45
N ALA A 117 10.11 16.52 -8.01
CA ALA A 117 9.15 17.33 -7.28
C ALA A 117 9.47 17.46 -5.77
N ILE A 118 10.34 16.61 -5.24
CA ILE A 118 10.81 16.70 -3.86
C ILE A 118 11.87 17.81 -3.82
N LYS A 119 11.68 18.82 -2.95
CA LYS A 119 12.73 19.82 -2.73
C LYS A 119 13.90 19.14 -2.03
N TYR A 120 15.06 19.09 -2.70
CA TYR A 120 16.30 18.61 -2.12
C TYR A 120 17.28 19.76 -1.90
N ASP A 121 17.99 19.70 -0.79
CA ASP A 121 19.15 20.54 -0.52
C ASP A 121 20.40 19.87 -1.10
N LEU A 122 20.87 20.41 -2.23
CA LEU A 122 22.02 19.85 -2.95
C LEU A 122 23.30 19.91 -2.11
N ASP A 123 23.47 20.95 -1.31
CA ASP A 123 24.68 21.15 -0.51
C ASP A 123 24.80 20.04 0.55
N SER A 124 23.72 19.76 1.28
CA SER A 124 23.67 18.66 2.25
C SER A 124 23.89 17.29 1.61
N MET A 125 23.43 17.10 0.37
CA MET A 125 23.64 15.84 -0.35
C MET A 125 25.09 15.64 -0.78
N VAL A 126 25.74 16.69 -1.28
CA VAL A 126 27.16 16.65 -1.65
C VAL A 126 28.02 16.42 -0.42
N GLU A 127 27.75 17.11 0.69
CA GLU A 127 28.48 16.92 1.94
C GLU A 127 28.36 15.48 2.46
N LYS A 128 27.16 14.89 2.43
CA LYS A 128 26.95 13.48 2.80
C LYS A 128 27.70 12.52 1.87
N TYR A 129 27.73 12.79 0.57
CA TYR A 129 28.43 11.94 -0.38
C TYR A 129 29.95 11.96 -0.14
N LEU A 130 30.54 13.15 0.00
CA LEU A 130 31.96 13.33 0.31
C LEU A 130 32.36 12.66 1.63
N LYS A 131 31.48 12.69 2.64
CA LYS A 131 31.72 12.03 3.92
C LYS A 131 31.67 10.50 3.84
N MET A 132 30.85 9.96 2.94
CA MET A 132 30.63 8.51 2.79
C MET A 132 31.65 7.87 1.84
N TYR A 133 32.21 8.64 0.90
CA TYR A 133 33.24 8.24 -0.04
C TYR A 133 34.40 9.26 -0.02
N PRO A 134 35.29 9.17 0.99
CA PRO A 134 36.43 10.08 1.13
C PRO A 134 37.50 9.91 0.03
#